data_AF-A0A139Q925-F1
#
_entry.id   AF-A0A139Q925-F1
#
_cell.length_a   1.000
_cell.length_b   1.000
_cell.length_c   1.000
_cell.angle_alpha   90.00
_cell.angle_beta   90.00
_cell.angle_gamma   90.00
#
_symmetry.space_group_name_H-M   'P 1'
#
loop_
_entity.id
_entity.type
_entity.pdbx_description
1 polymer ?
#
loop_
_entity_poly.entity_id
_entity_poly.type
_entity_poly.pdbx_seq_one_letter_code
_entity_poly.pdbx_strand_id
1 'polypeptide(L)'
;MNEETQTVETVEEQKVPAEPAPQPQDEKKYTDADVDAIIDKKFAKWKSEQEAKENEAKKLAKMNADEKQKYQLDQREQELADREKAIARKELTAEAKAMLSERDLPVELVNVVDLTSAETVSESIAVLQKSWEQAVQKGVQEKLKGGAPMKQAPVDSDGITKEEFARMGYQSRNELYQKNPELYKKLKG
;
A
#
# COMPACT_ATOMS: atom_id res chain seq x y z
N MET A 1 9.01 -49.63 -89.24
CA MET A 1 9.39 -48.40 -89.96
C MET A 1 10.21 -47.60 -88.96
N ASN A 2 11.51 -47.85 -88.95
CA ASN A 2 12.53 -47.19 -89.78
C ASN A 2 12.80 -45.79 -89.21
N GLU A 3 13.95 -45.62 -88.55
CA GLU A 3 15.15 -44.95 -89.10
C GLU A 3 15.07 -43.45 -88.73
N GLU A 4 16.10 -42.69 -88.37
CA GLU A 4 17.54 -42.84 -88.49
C GLU A 4 18.25 -41.75 -87.65
N THR A 5 19.45 -42.10 -87.18
CA THR A 5 20.71 -41.33 -87.01
C THR A 5 20.77 -39.79 -86.89
N GLN A 6 21.61 -39.35 -85.92
CA GLN A 6 22.67 -38.31 -86.09
C GLN A 6 23.66 -38.45 -84.91
N THR A 7 24.81 -39.14 -85.07
CA THR A 7 26.18 -38.64 -85.34
C THR A 7 26.66 -37.51 -84.41
N VAL A 8 27.51 -37.81 -83.41
CA VAL A 8 29.00 -37.83 -83.36
C VAL A 8 29.57 -36.49 -82.88
N GLU A 9 30.15 -36.48 -81.68
CA GLU A 9 31.50 -35.91 -81.53
C GLU A 9 32.26 -36.59 -80.38
N THR A 10 33.47 -36.97 -80.74
CA THR A 10 34.44 -37.80 -80.02
C THR A 10 35.31 -36.91 -79.13
N VAL A 11 35.56 -37.31 -77.89
CA VAL A 11 36.82 -36.97 -77.20
C VAL A 11 37.26 -38.20 -76.41
N GLU A 12 38.35 -38.81 -76.89
CA GLU A 12 39.13 -39.81 -76.16
C GLU A 12 39.72 -39.20 -74.89
N GLU A 13 39.59 -39.90 -73.75
CA GLU A 13 40.67 -39.87 -72.78
C GLU A 13 40.84 -41.24 -72.09
N GLN A 14 42.07 -41.72 -72.18
CA GLN A 14 42.56 -43.05 -71.83
C GLN A 14 43.03 -43.09 -70.36
N LYS A 15 42.57 -44.07 -69.55
CA LYS A 15 43.36 -44.56 -68.38
C LYS A 15 42.91 -45.92 -67.80
N VAL A 16 43.73 -46.95 -68.12
CA VAL A 16 44.24 -48.10 -67.34
C VAL A 16 43.27 -49.04 -66.55
N PRO A 17 43.37 -50.40 -66.69
CA PRO A 17 42.49 -51.37 -66.02
C PRO A 17 43.00 -51.85 -64.64
N ALA A 18 42.09 -52.17 -63.71
CA ALA A 18 42.40 -52.77 -62.40
C ALA A 18 41.54 -54.03 -62.11
N GLU A 19 42.18 -55.08 -61.59
CA GLU A 19 41.69 -56.42 -61.21
C GLU A 19 40.63 -56.45 -60.09
N PRO A 20 39.84 -57.55 -59.92
CA PRO A 20 38.82 -57.66 -58.87
C PRO A 20 39.33 -58.33 -57.58
N ALA A 21 39.02 -57.76 -56.41
CA ALA A 21 39.33 -58.31 -55.09
C ALA A 21 38.07 -58.93 -54.40
N PRO A 22 38.22 -59.96 -53.53
CA PRO A 22 37.12 -60.73 -52.96
C PRO A 22 36.44 -60.02 -51.78
N GLN A 23 35.12 -60.17 -51.61
CA GLN A 23 34.39 -59.65 -50.44
C GLN A 23 34.31 -60.69 -49.30
N PRO A 24 34.39 -60.25 -48.01
CA PRO A 24 34.56 -61.13 -46.86
C PRO A 24 33.23 -61.66 -46.29
N GLN A 25 33.29 -62.84 -45.66
CA GLN A 25 32.19 -63.42 -44.87
C GLN A 25 31.84 -62.50 -43.67
N ASP A 26 30.57 -62.12 -43.56
CA ASP A 26 30.03 -61.39 -42.40
C ASP A 26 29.99 -62.30 -41.15
N GLU A 27 30.96 -62.14 -40.25
CA GLU A 27 30.90 -62.71 -38.91
C GLU A 27 29.79 -62.01 -38.10
N LYS A 28 28.83 -62.80 -37.57
CA LYS A 28 27.73 -62.28 -36.75
C LYS A 28 28.28 -61.57 -35.51
N LYS A 29 28.11 -60.24 -35.46
CA LYS A 29 28.60 -59.36 -34.39
C LYS A 29 27.94 -59.53 -33.02
N TYR A 30 26.82 -60.26 -32.92
CA TYR A 30 26.05 -60.43 -31.69
C TYR A 30 25.47 -61.83 -31.59
N THR A 31 25.36 -62.34 -30.36
CA THR A 31 24.64 -63.57 -30.04
C THR A 31 23.16 -63.29 -29.80
N ASP A 32 22.29 -64.29 -29.93
CA ASP A 32 20.86 -64.12 -29.63
C ASP A 32 20.63 -63.63 -28.19
N ALA A 33 21.46 -64.08 -27.24
CA ALA A 33 21.42 -63.60 -25.85
C ALA A 33 21.77 -62.09 -25.73
N ASP A 34 22.68 -61.58 -26.57
CA ASP A 34 22.99 -60.15 -26.60
C ASP A 34 21.83 -59.35 -27.19
N VAL A 35 21.17 -59.90 -28.22
CA VAL A 35 20.01 -59.27 -28.86
C VAL A 35 18.83 -59.22 -27.88
N ASP A 36 18.54 -60.32 -27.19
CA ASP A 36 17.48 -60.38 -26.19
C ASP A 36 17.74 -59.40 -25.04
N ALA A 37 18.98 -59.34 -24.53
CA ALA A 37 19.35 -58.38 -23.49
C ALA A 37 19.19 -56.92 -23.95
N ILE A 38 19.50 -56.62 -25.22
CA ILE A 38 19.30 -55.28 -25.80
C ILE A 38 17.81 -54.97 -25.97
N ILE A 39 17.01 -55.94 -26.42
CA ILE A 39 15.57 -55.78 -26.61
C ILE A 39 14.89 -55.56 -25.26
N ASP A 40 15.18 -56.38 -24.26
CA ASP A 40 14.58 -56.26 -22.92
C ASP A 40 14.93 -54.92 -22.28
N LYS A 41 16.18 -54.47 -22.40
CA LYS A 41 16.61 -53.17 -21.88
C LYS A 41 15.91 -52.00 -22.59
N LYS A 42 15.72 -52.10 -23.91
CA LYS A 42 14.97 -51.09 -24.68
C LYS A 42 13.48 -51.13 -24.36
N PHE A 43 12.90 -52.31 -24.18
CA PHE A 43 11.49 -52.49 -23.88
C PHE A 43 11.15 -52.00 -22.48
N ALA A 44 11.99 -52.32 -21.49
CA ALA A 44 11.87 -51.79 -20.12
C ALA A 44 11.94 -50.26 -20.10
N LYS A 45 12.89 -49.67 -20.85
CA LYS A 45 13.01 -48.21 -20.98
C LYS A 45 11.78 -47.61 -21.65
N TRP A 46 11.32 -48.18 -22.75
CA TRP A 46 10.13 -47.72 -23.47
C TRP A 46 8.86 -47.81 -22.60
N LYS A 47 8.68 -48.91 -21.86
CA LYS A 47 7.54 -49.10 -20.97
C LYS A 47 7.54 -48.09 -19.82
N SER A 48 8.70 -47.85 -19.22
CA SER A 48 8.86 -46.82 -18.18
C SER A 48 8.58 -45.41 -18.71
N GLU A 49 9.04 -45.08 -19.91
CA GLU A 49 8.75 -43.80 -20.56
C GLU A 49 7.25 -43.63 -20.91
N GLN A 50 6.57 -44.71 -21.29
CA GLN A 50 5.12 -44.69 -21.52
C GLN A 50 4.31 -44.53 -20.23
N GLU A 51 4.65 -45.27 -19.17
CA GLU A 51 3.99 -45.13 -17.86
C GLU A 51 4.21 -43.74 -17.25
N ALA A 52 5.40 -43.15 -17.44
CA ALA A 52 5.68 -41.79 -17.02
C ALA A 52 4.83 -40.76 -17.79
N LYS A 53 4.75 -40.89 -19.12
CA LYS A 53 3.93 -40.01 -19.97
C LYS A 53 2.43 -40.14 -19.66
N GLU A 54 1.93 -41.36 -19.43
CA GLU A 54 0.54 -41.56 -19.06
C GLU A 54 0.21 -41.01 -17.68
N ASN A 55 1.10 -41.16 -16.69
CA ASN A 55 0.90 -40.60 -15.36
C ASN A 55 0.98 -39.07 -15.37
N GLU A 56 1.89 -38.50 -16.15
CA GLU A 56 2.00 -37.06 -16.34
C GLU A 56 0.77 -36.50 -17.08
N ALA A 57 0.30 -37.18 -18.14
CA ALA A 57 -0.93 -36.80 -18.84
C ALA A 57 -2.17 -36.91 -17.96
N LYS A 58 -2.28 -37.95 -17.12
CA LYS A 58 -3.37 -38.09 -16.13
C LYS A 58 -3.29 -37.02 -15.05
N LYS A 59 -2.08 -36.68 -14.58
CA LYS A 59 -1.86 -35.61 -13.60
C LYS A 59 -2.16 -34.23 -14.18
N LEU A 60 -1.72 -33.95 -15.41
CA LEU A 60 -2.00 -32.72 -16.16
C LEU A 60 -3.48 -32.59 -16.51
N ALA A 61 -4.17 -33.68 -16.86
CA ALA A 61 -5.62 -33.67 -17.12
C ALA A 61 -6.43 -33.42 -15.83
N LYS A 62 -5.99 -33.95 -14.68
CA LYS A 62 -6.57 -33.63 -13.37
C LYS A 62 -6.27 -32.20 -12.92
N MET A 63 -5.06 -31.69 -13.19
CA MET A 63 -4.67 -30.32 -12.80
C MET A 63 -5.30 -29.24 -13.71
N ASN A 64 -5.65 -29.51 -14.98
CA ASN A 64 -6.12 -28.44 -15.88
C ASN A 64 -7.56 -27.95 -15.67
N ALA A 65 -8.45 -28.78 -15.12
CA ALA A 65 -9.85 -28.41 -14.90
C ALA A 65 -10.12 -28.03 -13.44
N ASP A 66 -9.68 -28.88 -12.49
CA ASP A 66 -9.97 -28.70 -11.08
C ASP A 66 -9.20 -27.53 -10.46
N GLU A 67 -7.92 -27.32 -10.82
CA GLU A 67 -7.15 -26.17 -10.30
C GLU A 67 -7.63 -24.85 -10.90
N LYS A 68 -8.02 -24.87 -12.18
CA LYS A 68 -8.61 -23.70 -12.84
C LYS A 68 -9.98 -23.35 -12.24
N GLN A 69 -10.76 -24.36 -11.86
CA GLN A 69 -12.03 -24.16 -11.16
C GLN A 69 -11.79 -23.63 -9.74
N LYS A 70 -10.84 -24.21 -8.99
CA LYS A 70 -10.49 -23.76 -7.65
C LYS A 70 -9.98 -22.32 -7.65
N TYR A 71 -9.07 -21.98 -8.56
CA TYR A 71 -8.55 -20.61 -8.70
C TYR A 71 -9.66 -19.59 -8.99
N GLN A 72 -10.62 -19.94 -9.86
CA GLN A 72 -11.77 -19.06 -10.14
C GLN A 72 -12.72 -18.92 -8.93
N LEU A 73 -12.88 -19.98 -8.14
CA LEU A 73 -13.65 -19.93 -6.90
C LEU A 73 -12.95 -19.06 -5.85
N ASP A 74 -11.65 -19.29 -5.61
CA ASP A 74 -10.84 -18.51 -4.69
C ASP A 74 -10.85 -17.02 -5.07
N GLN A 75 -10.73 -16.71 -6.37
CA GLN A 75 -10.80 -15.33 -6.86
C GLN A 75 -12.19 -14.69 -6.61
N ARG A 76 -13.27 -15.43 -6.85
CA ARG A 76 -14.63 -14.95 -6.55
C ARG A 76 -14.87 -14.78 -5.07
N GLU A 77 -14.39 -15.69 -4.24
CA GLU A 77 -14.55 -15.62 -2.79
C GLU A 77 -13.80 -14.42 -2.24
N GLN A 78 -12.59 -14.15 -2.73
CA GLN A 78 -11.85 -12.93 -2.39
C GLN A 78 -12.58 -11.66 -2.84
N GLU A 79 -13.10 -11.64 -4.08
CA GLU A 79 -13.88 -10.49 -4.58
C GLU A 79 -15.14 -10.25 -3.74
N LEU A 80 -15.84 -11.31 -3.34
CA LEU A 80 -17.01 -11.23 -2.48
C LEU A 80 -16.63 -10.72 -1.07
N ALA A 81 -15.54 -11.23 -0.50
CA ALA A 81 -15.03 -10.78 0.80
C ALA A 81 -14.62 -9.30 0.78
N ASP A 82 -13.94 -8.85 -0.27
CA ASP A 82 -13.54 -7.45 -0.44
C ASP A 82 -14.77 -6.54 -0.60
N ARG A 83 -15.78 -6.99 -1.35
CA ARG A 83 -17.05 -6.27 -1.50
C ARG A 83 -17.83 -6.20 -0.19
N GLU A 84 -17.94 -7.30 0.53
CA GLU A 84 -18.61 -7.36 1.84
C GLU A 84 -17.93 -6.39 2.82
N LYS A 85 -16.59 -6.42 2.88
CA LYS A 85 -15.81 -5.50 3.69
C LYS A 85 -16.02 -4.05 3.28
N ALA A 86 -16.12 -3.76 1.98
CA ALA A 86 -16.37 -2.41 1.49
C ALA A 86 -17.79 -1.92 1.85
N ILE A 87 -18.79 -2.81 1.81
CA ILE A 87 -20.18 -2.50 2.21
C ILE A 87 -20.23 -2.27 3.71
N ALA A 88 -19.72 -3.20 4.52
CA ALA A 88 -19.66 -3.06 5.98
C ALA A 88 -18.95 -1.77 6.39
N ARG A 89 -17.84 -1.42 5.72
CA ARG A 89 -17.14 -0.16 5.99
C ARG A 89 -17.99 1.06 5.63
N LYS A 90 -18.75 1.04 4.55
CA LYS A 90 -19.67 2.14 4.19
C LYS A 90 -20.80 2.29 5.21
N GLU A 91 -21.36 1.18 5.67
CA GLU A 91 -22.41 1.16 6.70
C GLU A 91 -21.88 1.72 8.02
N LEU A 92 -20.75 1.19 8.51
CA LEU A 92 -20.08 1.70 9.71
C LEU A 92 -19.68 3.17 9.56
N THR A 93 -19.29 3.62 8.36
CA THR A 93 -18.99 5.04 8.11
C THR A 93 -20.23 5.91 8.26
N ALA A 94 -21.37 5.46 7.72
CA ALA A 94 -22.63 6.19 7.84
C ALA A 94 -23.11 6.24 9.29
N GLU A 95 -23.02 5.12 10.00
CA GLU A 95 -23.36 5.01 11.41
C GLU A 95 -22.46 5.89 12.28
N ALA A 96 -21.14 5.86 12.05
CA ALA A 96 -20.18 6.72 12.74
C ALA A 96 -20.48 8.21 12.51
N LYS A 97 -20.83 8.62 11.28
CA LYS A 97 -21.24 10.00 10.99
C LYS A 97 -22.52 10.39 11.72
N ALA A 98 -23.49 9.48 11.81
CA ALA A 98 -24.72 9.70 12.56
C ALA A 98 -24.41 9.89 14.06
N MET A 99 -23.66 8.96 14.66
CA MET A 99 -23.24 9.05 16.06
C MET A 99 -22.42 10.32 16.36
N LEU A 100 -21.51 10.73 15.48
CA LEU A 100 -20.78 12.00 15.63
C LEU A 100 -21.74 13.19 15.64
N SER A 101 -22.69 13.23 14.71
CA SER A 101 -23.69 14.30 14.63
C SER A 101 -24.60 14.35 15.87
N GLU A 102 -25.07 13.19 16.33
CA GLU A 102 -25.91 13.05 17.53
C GLU A 102 -25.21 13.54 18.80
N ARG A 103 -23.87 13.50 18.83
CA ARG A 103 -23.06 13.97 19.95
C ARG A 103 -22.48 15.37 19.73
N ASP A 104 -23.01 16.12 18.77
CA ASP A 104 -22.55 17.47 18.40
C ASP A 104 -21.04 17.54 18.06
N LEU A 105 -20.49 16.42 17.57
CA LEU A 105 -19.11 16.33 17.12
C LEU A 105 -19.03 16.54 15.60
N PRO A 106 -17.93 17.14 15.09
CA PRO A 106 -17.75 17.30 13.66
C PRO A 106 -17.74 15.95 12.91
N VAL A 107 -18.60 15.81 11.90
CA VAL A 107 -18.72 14.59 11.09
C VAL A 107 -17.43 14.21 10.35
N GLU A 108 -16.56 15.19 10.11
CA GLU A 108 -15.23 14.99 9.50
C GLU A 108 -14.31 14.11 10.36
N LEU A 109 -14.60 13.99 11.66
CA LEU A 109 -13.86 13.10 12.56
C LEU A 109 -14.07 11.62 12.23
N VAL A 110 -15.03 11.26 11.37
CA VAL A 110 -15.18 9.87 10.91
C VAL A 110 -13.90 9.31 10.28
N ASN A 111 -13.04 10.17 9.71
CA ASN A 111 -11.77 9.79 9.10
C ASN A 111 -10.73 9.28 10.12
N VAL A 112 -10.94 9.56 11.41
CA VAL A 112 -10.07 9.11 12.52
C VAL A 112 -10.75 8.09 13.45
N VAL A 113 -12.01 7.74 13.17
CA VAL A 113 -12.76 6.71 13.91
C VAL A 113 -12.33 5.33 13.43
N ASP A 114 -12.20 4.38 14.37
CA ASP A 114 -12.00 2.97 14.02
C ASP A 114 -13.29 2.38 13.44
N LEU A 115 -13.26 2.05 12.14
CA LEU A 115 -14.38 1.49 11.38
C LEU A 115 -14.22 -0.03 11.18
N THR A 116 -13.62 -0.73 12.14
CA THR A 116 -13.41 -2.19 12.09
C THR A 116 -14.68 -2.96 12.48
N SER A 117 -15.39 -2.49 13.50
CA SER A 117 -16.68 -3.02 13.96
C SER A 117 -17.52 -1.95 14.64
N ALA A 118 -18.81 -2.20 14.85
CA ALA A 118 -19.71 -1.26 15.53
C ALA A 118 -19.24 -0.92 16.96
N GLU A 119 -18.68 -1.89 17.68
CA GLU A 119 -18.10 -1.69 19.01
C GLU A 119 -16.92 -0.72 18.96
N THR A 120 -15.98 -0.94 18.04
CA THR A 120 -14.80 -0.06 17.87
C THR A 120 -15.20 1.35 17.45
N VAL A 121 -16.27 1.50 16.65
CA VAL A 121 -16.82 2.81 16.27
C VAL A 121 -17.31 3.55 17.52
N SER A 122 -18.15 2.89 18.31
CA SER A 122 -18.73 3.47 19.52
C SER A 122 -17.66 3.87 20.54
N GLU A 123 -16.69 2.99 20.78
CA GLU A 123 -15.56 3.24 21.69
C GLU A 123 -14.70 4.41 21.20
N SER A 124 -14.34 4.43 19.91
CA SER A 124 -13.54 5.50 19.31
C SER A 124 -14.23 6.86 19.45
N ILE A 125 -15.54 6.92 19.15
CA ILE A 125 -16.31 8.16 19.26
C ILE A 125 -16.41 8.60 20.72
N ALA A 126 -16.60 7.69 21.67
CA ALA A 126 -16.66 8.04 23.09
C ALA A 126 -15.33 8.64 23.59
N VAL A 127 -14.19 8.09 23.15
CA VAL A 127 -12.87 8.65 23.47
C VAL A 127 -12.69 10.04 22.84
N LEU A 128 -13.03 10.18 21.56
CA LEU A 128 -12.96 11.48 20.85
C LEU A 128 -13.82 12.54 21.53
N GLN A 129 -15.05 12.18 21.91
CA GLN A 129 -15.97 13.07 22.61
C GLN A 129 -15.33 13.60 23.90
N LYS A 130 -14.83 12.70 24.76
CA LYS A 130 -14.22 13.08 26.03
C LYS A 130 -13.03 14.02 25.84
N SER A 131 -12.15 13.70 24.89
CA SER A 131 -10.98 14.55 24.61
C SER A 131 -11.38 15.91 24.03
N TRP A 132 -12.40 15.96 23.18
CA TRP A 132 -12.91 17.19 22.60
C TRP A 132 -13.54 18.09 23.67
N GLU A 133 -14.43 17.55 24.50
CA GLU A 133 -15.07 18.28 25.60
C GLU A 133 -14.03 18.87 26.55
N GLN A 134 -13.00 18.11 26.91
CA GLN A 134 -11.90 18.59 27.76
C GLN A 134 -11.12 19.75 27.10
N ALA A 135 -10.82 19.63 25.80
CA ALA A 135 -10.11 20.67 25.06
C ALA A 135 -10.94 21.96 24.94
N VAL A 136 -12.24 21.83 24.65
CA VAL A 136 -13.16 22.97 24.57
C VAL A 136 -13.31 23.63 25.93
N GLN A 137 -13.53 22.86 27.00
CA GLN A 137 -13.61 23.41 28.36
C GLN A 137 -12.33 24.17 28.75
N LYS A 138 -11.15 23.61 28.45
CA LYS A 138 -9.88 24.28 28.70
C LYS A 138 -9.76 25.59 27.91
N GLY A 139 -10.07 25.57 26.61
CA GLY A 139 -10.02 26.76 25.76
C GLY A 139 -11.00 27.85 26.20
N VAL A 140 -12.20 27.48 26.63
CA VAL A 140 -13.19 28.40 27.20
C VAL A 140 -12.68 28.97 28.53
N GLN A 141 -12.13 28.15 29.43
CA GLN A 141 -11.54 28.65 30.68
C GLN A 141 -10.38 29.63 30.42
N GLU A 142 -9.52 29.36 29.44
CA GLU A 142 -8.43 30.26 29.07
C GLU A 142 -8.95 31.60 28.50
N LYS A 143 -10.01 31.56 27.69
CA LYS A 143 -10.70 32.77 27.20
C LYS A 143 -11.37 33.55 28.33
N LEU A 144 -12.03 32.86 29.26
CA LEU A 144 -12.73 33.46 30.41
C LEU A 144 -11.78 34.07 31.44
N LYS A 145 -10.55 33.56 31.58
CA LYS A 145 -9.50 34.20 32.40
C LYS A 145 -9.17 35.62 31.94
N GLY A 146 -9.65 36.03 30.76
CA GLY A 146 -9.42 37.34 30.19
C GLY A 146 -8.02 37.44 29.59
N GLY A 147 -7.87 38.18 28.50
CA GLY A 147 -6.54 38.57 28.04
C GLY A 147 -5.78 39.26 29.17
N ALA A 148 -4.44 39.17 29.15
CA ALA A 148 -3.59 39.83 30.14
C ALA A 148 -4.11 41.26 30.40
N PRO A 149 -4.22 41.70 31.67
CA PRO A 149 -4.70 43.04 31.97
C PRO A 149 -3.95 44.00 31.06
N MET A 150 -4.68 44.84 30.32
CA MET A 150 -4.05 45.88 29.50
C MET A 150 -3.04 46.54 30.41
N LYS A 151 -1.77 46.60 29.98
CA LYS A 151 -0.74 47.34 30.71
C LYS A 151 -1.35 48.71 30.96
N GLN A 152 -1.76 48.95 32.20
CA GLN A 152 -2.20 50.28 32.61
C GLN A 152 -1.02 51.18 32.23
N ALA A 153 -1.29 52.23 31.46
CA ALA A 153 -0.31 53.28 31.23
C ALA A 153 0.31 53.60 32.59
N PRO A 154 1.64 53.79 32.70
CA PRO A 154 2.32 53.87 33.98
C PRO A 154 1.54 54.79 34.93
N VAL A 155 0.79 54.18 35.85
CA VAL A 155 0.19 54.92 36.93
C VAL A 155 1.38 55.09 37.85
N ASP A 156 2.10 56.21 37.68
CA ASP A 156 2.92 56.76 38.75
C ASP A 156 2.07 56.62 40.02
N SER A 157 2.54 55.80 40.95
CA SER A 157 1.87 55.32 42.15
C SER A 157 1.67 56.44 43.19
N ASP A 158 1.20 57.57 42.71
CA ASP A 158 1.08 58.85 43.37
C ASP A 158 -0.21 59.60 42.95
N GLY A 159 -1.11 58.94 42.21
CA GLY A 159 -2.51 59.34 42.02
C GLY A 159 -2.75 60.62 41.21
N ILE A 160 -1.71 61.37 40.84
CA ILE A 160 -1.80 62.62 40.10
C ILE A 160 -0.71 62.63 39.01
N THR A 161 -1.13 62.71 37.75
CA THR A 161 -0.21 62.85 36.61
C THR A 161 0.31 64.29 36.49
N LYS A 162 1.42 64.52 35.76
CA LYS A 162 1.94 65.90 35.54
C LYS A 162 0.91 66.78 34.81
N GLU A 163 0.18 66.20 33.86
CA GLU A 163 -0.87 66.87 33.11
C GLU A 163 -2.07 67.23 33.99
N GLU A 164 -2.36 66.43 35.00
CA GLU A 164 -3.41 66.69 35.98
C GLU A 164 -2.98 67.74 36.99
N PHE A 165 -1.74 67.66 37.49
CA PHE A 165 -1.12 68.72 38.30
C PHE A 165 -1.11 70.08 37.58
N ALA A 166 -0.82 70.10 36.27
CA ALA A 166 -0.85 71.32 35.44
C ALA A 166 -2.27 71.92 35.30
N ARG A 167 -3.31 71.10 35.43
CA ARG A 167 -4.72 71.54 35.42
C ARG A 167 -5.28 71.86 36.80
N MET A 168 -4.66 71.38 37.88
CA MET A 168 -5.08 71.68 39.25
C MET A 168 -4.99 73.19 39.56
N GLY A 169 -6.02 73.69 40.24
CA GLY A 169 -6.03 75.05 40.78
C GLY A 169 -5.03 75.25 41.92
N TYR A 170 -4.77 76.52 42.26
CA TYR A 170 -3.78 76.90 43.28
C TYR A 170 -4.03 76.23 44.64
N GLN A 171 -5.28 76.17 45.11
CA GLN A 171 -5.61 75.57 46.40
C GLN A 171 -5.28 74.08 46.43
N SER A 172 -5.67 73.32 45.40
CA SER A 172 -5.39 71.89 45.32
C SER A 172 -3.90 71.59 45.23
N ARG A 173 -3.12 72.43 44.54
CA ARG A 173 -1.66 72.33 44.50
C ARG A 173 -1.02 72.61 45.86
N ASN A 174 -1.55 73.58 46.61
CA ASN A 174 -1.06 73.89 47.96
C ASN A 174 -1.38 72.77 48.96
N GLU A 175 -2.55 72.17 48.86
CA GLU A 175 -2.88 70.98 49.66
C GLU A 175 -1.97 69.80 49.32
N LEU A 176 -1.66 69.60 48.03
CA LEU A 176 -0.71 68.56 47.63
C LEU A 176 0.68 68.82 48.21
N TYR A 177 1.14 70.07 48.22
CA TYR A 177 2.40 70.46 48.85
C TYR A 177 2.41 70.17 50.37
N GLN A 178 1.30 70.41 51.07
CA GLN A 178 1.21 70.15 52.51
C GLN A 178 1.10 68.66 52.85
N LYS A 179 0.33 67.89 52.06
CA LYS A 179 0.05 66.48 52.32
C LYS A 179 1.12 65.55 51.78
N ASN A 180 1.72 65.87 50.63
CA ASN A 180 2.77 65.10 49.99
C ASN A 180 3.79 66.02 49.26
N PRO A 181 4.71 66.65 50.01
CA PRO A 181 5.67 67.61 49.46
C PRO A 181 6.65 66.99 48.46
N GLU A 182 7.00 65.71 48.61
CA GLU A 182 7.91 65.00 47.70
C GLU A 182 7.24 64.76 46.34
N LEU A 183 5.96 64.37 46.34
CA LEU A 183 5.19 64.27 45.10
C LEU A 183 5.00 65.64 44.43
N TYR A 184 4.69 66.68 45.19
CA TYR A 184 4.60 68.04 44.65
C TYR A 184 5.90 68.46 43.93
N LYS A 185 7.08 68.18 44.53
CA LYS A 185 8.37 68.48 43.91
C LYS A 185 8.59 67.65 42.64
N LYS A 186 8.25 66.35 42.66
CA LYS A 186 8.37 65.44 41.50
C LYS A 186 7.49 65.88 40.32
N LEU A 187 6.30 66.42 40.60
CA LEU A 187 5.36 66.90 39.56
C LEU A 187 5.64 68.32 39.08
N LYS A 188 6.27 69.15 39.92
CA LYS A 188 6.71 70.51 39.57
C LYS A 188 7.99 70.55 38.72
N GLY A 189 8.91 69.61 38.95
CA GLY A 189 10.16 69.46 38.20
C GLY A 189 9.96 68.84 36.83
#